data_AF-A0A949IV61-F1
#
_entry.id   AF-A0A949IV61-F1
#
_cell.length_a   1.000
_cell.length_b   1.000
_cell.length_c   1.000
_cell.angle_alpha   90.00
_cell.angle_beta   90.00
_cell.angle_gamma   90.00
#
_symmetry.space_group_name_H-M   'P 1'
#
loop_
_entity.id
_entity.type
_entity.pdbx_description
1 polymer ?
#
loop_
_entity_poly.entity_id
_entity_poly.type
_entity_poly.pdbx_seq_one_letter_code
_entity_poly.pdbx_strand_id
1 'polypeptide(L)'
;MSVYPVFLLSIILTALSTFSLLAKSEGIRGMGRIFDGLARISFGGFFLMLVFSTQQLPPLFAWPSYLLIAFGLVTIGAGARKFARRNLAG
;
A
#
# COMPACT_ATOMS: atom_id res chain seq x y z
N MET A 1 18.42 10.97 7.49
CA MET A 1 17.58 11.10 6.28
C MET A 1 16.16 11.41 6.70
N SER A 2 15.44 12.27 5.98
CA SER A 2 14.04 12.58 6.32
C SER A 2 13.12 11.42 5.92
N VAL A 3 12.25 10.99 6.83
CA VAL A 3 11.26 9.92 6.59
C VAL A 3 9.94 10.44 6.00
N TYR A 4 9.75 11.77 5.98
CA TYR A 4 8.57 12.44 5.43
C TYR A 4 8.25 12.14 3.96
N PRO A 5 9.23 11.94 3.05
CA PRO A 5 8.92 11.59 1.65
C PRO A 5 8.17 10.26 1.52
N VAL A 6 8.49 9.27 2.37
CA VAL A 6 7.84 7.94 2.37
C VAL A 6 6.40 8.05 2.87
N PHE A 7 6.18 8.90 3.88
CA PHE A 7 4.84 9.20 4.36
C PHE A 7 3.98 9.90 3.28
N LEU A 8 4.53 10.91 2.62
CA LEU A 8 3.82 11.64 1.56
C LEU A 8 3.49 10.72 0.36
N LEU A 9 4.41 9.84 -0.02
CA LEU A 9 4.18 8.80 -1.02
C LEU A 9 3.00 7.90 -0.63
N SER A 10 2.94 7.48 0.64
CA SER A 10 1.87 6.62 1.17
C SER A 10 0.50 7.29 1.08
N ILE A 11 0.42 8.59 1.38
CA ILE A 11 -0.81 9.39 1.25
C ILE A 11 -1.25 9.48 -0.22
N ILE A 12 -0.32 9.81 -1.12
CA ILE A 12 -0.63 9.95 -2.56
C ILE A 12 -1.16 8.62 -3.11
N LEU A 13 -0.50 7.50 -2.79
CA LEU A 13 -0.94 6.18 -3.22
C LEU A 13 -2.33 5.82 -2.66
N THR A 14 -2.64 6.20 -1.42
CA THR A 14 -3.95 6.00 -0.79
C THR A 14 -5.04 6.83 -1.46
N ALA A 15 -4.74 8.09 -1.80
CA ALA A 15 -5.65 8.95 -2.52
C ALA A 15 -5.95 8.38 -3.92
N LEU A 16 -4.91 8.00 -4.67
CA LEU A 16 -5.04 7.37 -5.99
C LEU A 16 -5.84 6.06 -5.93
N SER A 17 -5.59 5.22 -4.92
CA SER A 17 -6.38 4.02 -4.64
C SER A 17 -7.86 4.35 -4.44
N THR A 18 -8.17 5.34 -3.59
CA THR A 18 -9.55 5.73 -3.26
C THR A 18 -10.29 6.22 -4.50
N PHE A 19 -9.69 7.11 -5.29
CA PHE A 19 -10.29 7.58 -6.54
C PHE A 19 -10.48 6.43 -7.56
N SER A 20 -9.52 5.52 -7.63
CA SER A 20 -9.57 4.37 -8.52
C SER A 20 -10.65 3.36 -8.13
N LEU A 21 -10.93 3.19 -6.83
CA LEU A 21 -12.01 2.33 -6.34
C LEU A 21 -13.41 2.88 -6.60
N LEU A 22 -13.55 4.21 -6.74
CA LEU A 22 -14.79 4.89 -7.11
C LEU A 22 -15.12 4.78 -8.61
N ALA A 23 -14.15 4.39 -9.44
CA ALA A 23 -14.37 4.23 -10.86
C ALA A 23 -15.32 3.04 -11.16
N LYS A 24 -16.27 3.24 -12.07
CA LYS A 24 -17.18 2.17 -12.54
C LYS A 24 -16.45 1.02 -13.26
N SER A 25 -15.29 1.31 -13.87
CA SER A 25 -14.51 0.30 -14.59
C SER A 25 -13.84 -0.68 -13.63
N GLU A 26 -14.15 -1.97 -13.77
CA GLU A 26 -13.55 -3.05 -12.97
C GLU A 26 -12.03 -3.18 -13.17
N GLY A 27 -11.50 -2.80 -14.34
CA GLY A 27 -10.06 -2.76 -14.60
C GLY A 27 -9.37 -1.69 -13.77
N ILE A 28 -9.99 -0.50 -13.68
CA ILE A 28 -9.51 0.62 -12.87
C ILE A 28 -9.57 0.23 -11.38
N ARG A 29 -10.68 -0.35 -10.91
CA ARG A 29 -10.80 -0.88 -9.53
C ARG A 29 -9.73 -1.93 -9.21
N GLY A 30 -9.30 -2.73 -10.18
CA GLY A 30 -8.18 -3.67 -10.05
C GLY A 30 -6.85 -2.97 -9.79
N MET A 31 -6.54 -1.90 -10.54
CA MET A 31 -5.37 -1.05 -10.29
C MET A 31 -5.46 -0.33 -8.94
N GLY A 32 -6.65 0.12 -8.54
CA GLY A 32 -6.89 0.73 -7.23
C GLY A 32 -6.44 -0.16 -6.08
N ARG A 33 -6.68 -1.48 -6.17
CA ARG A 33 -6.21 -2.45 -5.17
C ARG A 33 -4.69 -2.62 -5.16
N ILE A 34 -4.03 -2.49 -6.31
CA ILE A 34 -2.56 -2.52 -6.38
C ILE A 34 -2.00 -1.27 -5.68
N PHE A 35 -2.56 -0.09 -5.96
CA PHE A 35 -2.16 1.15 -5.28
C PHE A 35 -2.45 1.11 -3.79
N ASP A 36 -3.58 0.53 -3.37
CA ASP A 36 -3.91 0.31 -1.96
C ASP A 36 -2.85 -0.56 -1.27
N GLY A 37 -2.46 -1.66 -1.91
CA GLY A 37 -1.43 -2.54 -1.38
C GLY A 37 -0.06 -1.89 -1.31
N LEU A 38 0.34 -1.10 -2.33
CA LEU A 38 1.57 -0.32 -2.30
C LEU A 38 1.56 0.73 -1.19
N ALA A 39 0.43 1.43 -0.99
CA ALA A 39 0.26 2.40 0.09
C ALA A 39 0.45 1.76 1.47
N ARG A 40 -0.09 0.55 1.66
CA ARG A 40 0.08 -0.21 2.90
C ARG A 40 1.54 -0.61 3.13
N ILE A 41 2.22 -1.10 2.10
CA ILE A 41 3.65 -1.43 2.21
C ILE A 41 4.46 -0.19 2.59
N SER A 42 4.19 0.96 1.94
CA SER A 42 4.91 2.20 2.24
C SER A 42 4.59 2.74 3.64
N PHE A 43 3.35 2.65 4.11
CA PHE A 43 2.99 2.99 5.50
C PHE A 43 3.70 2.07 6.51
N GLY A 44 3.67 0.76 6.30
CA GLY A 44 4.37 -0.18 7.18
C GLY A 44 5.89 0.05 7.19
N GLY A 45 6.48 0.33 6.02
CA GLY A 45 7.90 0.72 5.92
C GLY A 45 8.21 2.03 6.65
N PHE A 46 7.35 3.04 6.53
CA PHE A 46 7.48 4.29 7.27
C PHE A 46 7.45 4.07 8.79
N PHE A 47 6.50 3.28 9.30
CA PHE A 47 6.45 2.96 10.72
C PHE A 47 7.67 2.15 11.20
N LEU A 48 8.19 1.21 10.40
CA LEU A 48 9.44 0.52 10.72
C LEU A 48 10.64 1.49 10.78
N MET A 49 10.72 2.46 9.87
CA MET A 49 11.74 3.50 9.94
C MET A 49 11.60 4.35 11.21
N LEU A 50 10.37 4.67 11.63
CA LEU A 50 10.12 5.40 12.88
C LEU A 50 10.55 4.62 14.12
N VAL A 51 10.41 3.29 14.09
CA VAL A 51 10.83 2.41 15.19
C VAL A 51 12.35 2.23 15.22
N PHE A 52 12.96 1.85 14.09
CA PHE A 52 14.36 1.40 14.06
C PHE A 52 15.37 2.49 13.66
N SER A 53 14.98 3.45 12.82
CA SER A 53 15.90 4.49 12.31
C SER A 53 15.82 5.79 13.07
N THR A 54 14.62 6.25 13.47
CA THR A 54 14.45 7.52 14.17
C THR A 54 14.14 7.36 15.66
N GLN A 55 13.83 6.15 16.12
CA GLN A 55 13.47 5.83 17.51
C GLN A 55 12.33 6.70 18.08
N GLN A 56 11.46 7.20 17.19
CA GLN A 56 10.31 8.04 17.55
C GLN A 56 9.11 7.21 18.01
N LEU A 57 9.09 5.91 17.71
CA LEU A 57 8.05 4.99 18.14
C LEU A 57 8.63 3.82 18.94
N PRO A 58 7.87 3.30 19.95
CA PRO A 58 8.27 2.13 20.69
C PRO A 58 8.46 0.88 19.80
N PRO A 59 9.35 -0.06 20.16
CA PRO A 59 9.56 -1.31 19.43
C PRO A 59 8.31 -2.17 19.23
N LEU A 60 7.30 -2.03 20.10
CA LEU A 60 6.02 -2.74 19.97
C LEU A 60 5.30 -2.46 18.64
N PHE A 61 5.56 -1.29 18.02
CA PHE A 61 4.97 -0.90 16.74
C PHE A 61 5.62 -1.60 15.54
N ALA A 62 6.74 -2.30 15.71
CA ALA A 62 7.37 -3.06 14.63
C ALA A 62 6.45 -4.17 14.12
N TRP A 63 5.80 -4.91 15.03
CA TRP A 63 4.96 -6.04 14.66
C TRP A 63 3.73 -5.64 13.82
N PRO A 64 2.91 -4.65 14.24
CA PRO A 64 1.82 -4.12 13.40
C PRO A 64 2.31 -3.62 12.03
N SER A 65 3.51 -3.06 11.97
CA SER A 65 4.09 -2.56 10.72
C SER A 65 4.39 -3.68 9.73
N TYR A 66 4.92 -4.81 10.20
CA TYR A 66 5.12 -6.01 9.38
C TYR A 66 3.79 -6.61 8.89
N LEU A 67 2.77 -6.64 9.74
CA LEU A 67 1.43 -7.07 9.32
C LEU A 67 0.88 -6.18 8.21
N LEU A 68 1.06 -4.86 8.32
CA LEU A 68 0.62 -3.90 7.32
C LEU A 68 1.29 -4.15 5.96
N ILE A 69 2.59 -4.46 5.96
CA ILE A 69 3.34 -4.86 4.76
C ILE A 69 2.81 -6.17 4.19
N ALA A 70 2.61 -7.20 5.03
CA ALA A 70 2.10 -8.50 4.61
C ALA A 70 0.70 -8.37 3.97
N PHE A 71 -0.20 -7.61 4.59
CA PHE A 71 -1.50 -7.30 4.00
C PHE A 71 -1.38 -6.53 2.69
N GLY A 72 -0.46 -5.57 2.62
CA GLY A 72 -0.19 -4.84 1.37
C GLY A 72 0.21 -5.77 0.23
N LEU A 73 1.12 -6.71 0.47
CA LEU A 73 1.54 -7.72 -0.52
C LEU A 73 0.37 -8.60 -0.99
N VAL A 74 -0.47 -9.06 -0.07
CA VAL A 74 -1.66 -9.85 -0.40
C VAL A 74 -2.65 -9.02 -1.23
N THR A 75 -2.87 -7.75 -0.89
CA THR A 75 -3.76 -6.85 -1.65
C THR A 75 -3.23 -6.60 -3.07
N ILE A 76 -1.91 -6.42 -3.24
CA ILE A 76 -1.29 -6.32 -4.58
C ILE A 76 -1.55 -7.60 -5.37
N GLY A 77 -1.27 -8.77 -4.79
CA GLY A 77 -1.50 -10.06 -5.47
C GLY A 77 -2.96 -10.26 -5.88
N ALA A 78 -3.91 -9.90 -5.01
CA ALA A 78 -5.33 -9.96 -5.32
C ALA A 78 -5.75 -8.97 -6.41
N GLY A 79 -5.20 -7.75 -6.39
CA GLY A 79 -5.41 -6.72 -7.41
C GLY A 79 -4.85 -7.15 -8.77
N ALA A 80 -3.59 -7.59 -8.81
CA ALA A 80 -2.90 -8.07 -9.99
C ALA A 80 -3.61 -9.26 -10.62
N ARG A 81 -4.03 -10.26 -9.83
CA ARG A 81 -4.80 -11.41 -10.33
C ARG A 81 -6.12 -10.97 -10.97
N LYS A 82 -6.82 -10.01 -10.36
CA LYS A 82 -8.10 -9.50 -10.89
C LYS A 82 -7.88 -8.68 -12.17
N PHE A 83 -6.84 -7.86 -12.21
CA PHE A 83 -6.46 -7.07 -13.39
C PHE A 83 -6.05 -7.96 -14.57
N ALA A 84 -5.19 -8.96 -14.33
CA ALA A 84 -4.73 -9.92 -15.33
C ALA A 84 -5.90 -10.69 -15.97
N ARG A 85 -6.83 -11.23 -15.17
CA ARG A 85 -8.01 -11.95 -15.68
C ARG A 85 -8.92 -11.12 -16.58
N ARG A 86 -8.85 -9.79 -16.54
CA ARG A 86 -9.75 -8.90 -17.28
C ARG A 86 -9.10 -8.23 -18.48
N ASN A 87 -7.78 -8.02 -18.44
CA ASN A 87 -7.04 -7.43 -19.56
C ASN A 87 -6.30 -8.46 -20.42
N LEU A 88 -6.06 -9.68 -19.92
CA LEU A 88 -5.42 -10.77 -20.67
C LEU A 88 -6.40 -11.83 -21.17
N ALA A 89 -7.68 -11.73 -20.79
CA ALA A 89 -8.74 -12.64 -21.23
C ALA A 89 -9.57 -12.08 -22.40
N GLY A 90 -9.16 -10.93 -22.94
CA GLY A 90 -9.58 -10.43 -24.26
C GLY A 90 -8.41 -10.58 -25.22
#